data_AF-A0A7C4I7Y0-F1
#
_entry.id   AF-A0A7C4I7Y0-F1
#
_cell.length_a   1.000
_cell.length_b   1.000
_cell.length_c   1.000
_cell.angle_alpha   90.00
_cell.angle_beta   90.00
_cell.angle_gamma   90.00
#
_symmetry.space_group_name_H-M   'P 1'
#
loop_
_entity.id
_entity.type
_entity.pdbx_description
1 polymer ?
#
loop_
_entity_poly.entity_id
_entity_poly.type
_entity_poly.pdbx_seq_one_letter_code
_entity_poly.pdbx_strand_id
1 'polypeptide(L)'
;MRVRSFLFIFLSIFTIILVQRVSLAFNYSYRISIDNTKNPNTLTNYPVRIVVDTYTLISQGKMRSDCGDIRFSTYSEDWNV
;
A
#
# COMPACT_ATOMS: atom_id res chain seq x y z
N MET A 1 45.40 -17.73 8.76
CA MET A 1 44.56 -16.50 8.78
C MET A 1 43.46 -16.56 7.70
N ARG A 2 42.44 -17.44 7.78
CA ARG A 2 41.36 -17.47 6.77
C ARG A 2 39.99 -17.98 7.27
N VAL A 3 39.68 -17.88 8.56
CA VAL A 3 38.37 -18.31 9.12
C VAL A 3 37.58 -17.18 9.81
N ARG A 4 38.26 -16.23 10.47
CA ARG A 4 37.60 -15.04 11.05
C ARG A 4 36.87 -14.21 10.00
N SER A 5 37.39 -14.13 8.77
CA SER A 5 36.79 -13.33 7.69
C SER A 5 35.48 -13.91 7.15
N PHE A 6 35.32 -15.24 7.12
CA PHE A 6 34.06 -15.86 6.67
C PHE A 6 32.95 -15.75 7.72
N LEU A 7 33.29 -15.79 9.01
CA LEU A 7 32.33 -15.62 10.10
C LEU A 7 31.76 -14.19 10.13
N PHE A 8 32.59 -13.17 9.84
CA PHE A 8 32.12 -11.78 9.75
C PHE A 8 31.20 -11.53 8.55
N ILE A 9 31.45 -12.18 7.40
CA ILE A 9 30.59 -12.08 6.21
C ILE A 9 29.26 -12.82 6.45
N PHE A 10 29.30 -13.98 7.09
CA PHE A 10 28.09 -14.72 7.45
C PHE A 10 27.23 -13.97 8.47
N LEU A 11 27.87 -13.35 9.48
CA LEU A 11 27.20 -12.52 10.48
C LEU A 11 26.64 -11.21 9.89
N SER A 12 27.33 -10.59 8.92
CA SER A 12 26.84 -9.38 8.24
C SER A 12 25.69 -9.67 7.26
N ILE A 13 25.70 -10.82 6.59
CA ILE A 13 24.59 -11.26 5.74
C ILE A 13 23.37 -11.61 6.60
N PHE A 14 23.57 -12.25 7.76
CA PHE A 14 22.50 -12.55 8.72
C PHE A 14 21.86 -11.29 9.31
N THR A 15 22.63 -10.22 9.55
CA THR A 15 22.09 -8.93 10.02
C THR A 15 21.41 -8.12 8.92
N ILE A 16 21.88 -8.17 7.67
CA ILE A 16 21.20 -7.53 6.51
C ILE A 16 19.83 -8.18 6.24
N ILE A 17 19.72 -9.51 6.40
CA ILE A 17 18.45 -10.26 6.24
C ILE A 17 17.42 -9.90 7.33
N LEU A 18 17.85 -9.50 8.53
CA LEU A 18 16.98 -9.04 9.62
C LEU A 18 16.58 -7.55 9.54
N VAL A 19 17.22 -6.76 8.66
CA VAL A 19 16.96 -5.32 8.46
C VAL A 19 15.97 -5.06 7.30
N GLN A 20 15.29 -6.08 6.79
CA GLN A 20 14.11 -5.84 5.95
C GLN A 20 12.94 -5.44 6.86
N ARG A 21 12.87 -4.15 7.19
CA ARG A 21 11.67 -3.56 7.76
C ARG A 21 10.52 -3.87 6.80
N VAL A 22 9.62 -4.75 7.23
CA VAL A 22 8.33 -4.94 6.60
C VAL A 22 7.68 -3.56 6.59
N SER A 23 7.63 -2.96 5.41
CA SER A 23 6.77 -1.81 5.17
C SER A 23 5.35 -2.31 5.37
N LEU A 24 4.72 -1.93 6.49
CA LEU A 24 3.27 -2.08 6.69
C LEU A 24 2.46 -1.13 5.79
N ALA A 25 3.15 -0.25 5.04
CA ALA A 25 2.51 0.69 4.14
C ALA A 25 1.88 -0.04 2.95
N PHE A 26 0.67 0.37 2.60
CA PHE A 26 0.01 -0.08 1.39
C PHE A 26 0.86 0.33 0.18
N ASN A 27 1.39 -0.65 -0.54
CA ASN A 27 2.29 -0.42 -1.67
C ASN A 27 1.58 0.13 -2.91
N TYR A 28 0.25 0.19 -2.90
CA TYR A 28 -0.56 0.68 -4.00
C TYR A 28 -1.71 1.53 -3.47
N SER A 29 -1.83 2.75 -4.00
CA SER A 29 -2.92 3.68 -3.69
C SER A 29 -3.47 4.31 -4.96
N TYR A 30 -4.76 4.65 -4.92
CA TYR A 30 -5.47 5.30 -6.00
C TYR A 30 -6.20 6.53 -5.46
N ARG A 31 -5.92 7.72 -6.04
CA ARG A 31 -6.54 8.96 -5.60
C ARG A 31 -7.91 9.14 -6.24
N ILE A 32 -8.94 9.26 -5.41
CA ILE A 32 -10.31 9.58 -5.84
C ILE A 32 -10.54 11.06 -5.56
N SER A 33 -10.97 11.82 -6.57
CA SER A 33 -11.37 13.22 -6.42
C SER A 33 -12.90 13.31 -6.49
N ILE A 34 -13.50 13.84 -5.42
CA ILE A 34 -14.94 14.13 -5.35
C ILE A 34 -15.06 15.64 -5.33
N ASP A 35 -15.75 16.19 -6.33
CA ASP A 35 -15.95 17.63 -6.49
C ASP A 35 -17.45 17.92 -6.67
N ASN A 36 -17.99 18.72 -5.75
CA ASN A 36 -19.37 19.21 -5.80
C ASN A 36 -19.43 20.75 -5.96
N THR A 37 -18.32 21.42 -6.27
CA THR A 37 -18.23 22.89 -6.31
C THR A 37 -19.14 23.54 -7.36
N LYS A 38 -19.51 22.80 -8.42
CA LYS A 38 -20.43 23.28 -9.47
C LYS A 38 -21.90 23.04 -9.17
N ASN A 39 -22.24 22.34 -8.08
CA ASN A 39 -23.61 22.07 -7.69
C ASN A 39 -24.02 23.05 -6.59
N PRO A 40 -25.07 23.87 -6.79
CA PRO A 40 -25.50 24.84 -5.78
C PRO A 40 -26.19 24.19 -4.57
N ASN A 41 -26.55 22.91 -4.65
CA ASN A 41 -27.27 22.22 -3.60
C ASN A 41 -26.32 21.58 -2.59
N THR A 42 -26.67 21.69 -1.31
CA THR A 42 -26.06 20.89 -0.25
C THR A 42 -26.49 19.43 -0.41
N LEU A 43 -25.50 18.54 -0.54
CA LEU A 43 -25.72 17.10 -0.59
C LEU A 43 -25.36 16.48 0.77
N THR A 44 -26.23 15.63 1.29
CA THR A 44 -26.01 14.89 2.54
C THR A 44 -26.31 13.41 2.28
N ASN A 45 -25.45 12.51 2.76
CA ASN A 45 -25.55 11.06 2.53
C ASN A 45 -25.72 10.67 1.05
N TYR A 46 -25.14 11.45 0.15
CA TYR A 46 -25.28 11.22 -1.29
C TYR A 46 -24.31 10.10 -1.73
N PRO A 47 -24.80 9.01 -2.36
CA PRO A 47 -23.95 7.92 -2.77
C PRO A 47 -23.09 8.31 -3.99
N VAL A 48 -21.80 8.02 -3.92
CA VAL A 48 -20.85 8.23 -5.04
C VAL A 48 -20.41 6.88 -5.58
N ARG A 49 -20.62 6.65 -6.88
CA ARG A 49 -20.17 5.41 -7.53
C ARG A 49 -18.69 5.51 -7.87
N ILE A 50 -17.93 4.52 -7.44
CA ILE A 50 -16.52 4.33 -7.77
C ILE A 50 -16.41 3.04 -8.58
N VAL A 51 -15.65 3.07 -9.68
CA VAL A 51 -15.37 1.90 -10.53
C VAL A 51 -13.86 1.70 -10.56
N VAL A 52 -13.41 0.50 -10.22
CA VAL A 52 -11.99 0.14 -10.14
C VAL A 52 -11.75 -1.10 -10.99
N ASP A 53 -10.70 -1.09 -11.82
CA ASP A 53 -10.26 -2.28 -12.56
C ASP A 53 -9.45 -3.20 -11.63
N THR A 54 -10.15 -4.10 -10.94
CA THR A 54 -9.53 -5.05 -10.02
C THR A 54 -8.81 -6.18 -10.76
N TYR A 55 -9.20 -6.49 -12.00
CA TYR A 55 -8.58 -7.55 -12.80
C TYR A 55 -7.10 -7.24 -13.07
N THR A 56 -6.82 -6.02 -13.55
CA THR A 56 -5.44 -5.59 -13.81
C THR A 56 -4.61 -5.53 -12.52
N LEU A 57 -5.20 -5.11 -11.41
CA LEU A 57 -4.49 -5.04 -10.13
C LEU A 57 -4.15 -6.42 -9.56
N ILE A 58 -5.08 -7.37 -9.65
CA ILE A 58 -4.88 -8.76 -9.22
C ILE A 58 -3.81 -9.44 -10.09
N SER A 59 -3.92 -9.30 -11.42
CA SER A 59 -2.95 -9.89 -12.35
C SER A 59 -1.52 -9.34 -12.19
N GLN A 60 -1.39 -8.10 -11.70
CA GLN A 60 -0.10 -7.47 -11.37
C GLN A 60 0.39 -7.77 -9.94
N GLY A 61 -0.36 -8.54 -9.15
CA GLY A 61 -0.02 -8.85 -7.75
C GLY A 61 -0.16 -7.66 -6.79
N LYS A 62 -0.93 -6.63 -7.16
CA LYS A 62 -1.16 -5.42 -6.34
C LYS A 62 -2.40 -5.50 -5.46
N MET A 63 -3.24 -6.52 -5.65
CA MET A 63 -4.51 -6.73 -4.94
C MET A 63 -4.76 -8.23 -4.73
N ARG A 64 -5.38 -8.59 -3.61
CA ARG A 64 -5.84 -9.96 -3.35
C ARG A 64 -6.97 -10.38 -4.30
N SER A 65 -7.05 -11.67 -4.61
CA SER A 65 -8.10 -12.21 -5.48
C SER A 65 -9.52 -12.05 -4.93
N ASP A 66 -9.67 -11.89 -3.61
CA ASP A 66 -10.95 -11.65 -2.93
C ASP A 66 -11.28 -10.17 -2.74
N CYS A 67 -10.40 -9.25 -3.21
CA CYS A 67 -10.52 -7.80 -3.02
C CYS A 67 -10.66 -7.34 -1.55
N GLY A 68 -10.34 -8.20 -0.56
CA GLY A 68 -10.55 -7.93 0.86
C GLY A 68 -9.56 -6.91 1.47
N ASP A 69 -8.58 -6.48 0.71
CA ASP A 69 -7.54 -5.50 1.04
C ASP A 69 -7.90 -4.05 0.65
N ILE A 70 -9.08 -3.80 0.08
CA ILE A 70 -9.52 -2.44 -0.21
C ILE A 70 -9.74 -1.66 1.09
N ARG A 71 -9.14 -0.46 1.19
CA ARG A 71 -9.33 0.51 2.27
C ARG A 71 -9.58 1.89 1.67
N PHE A 72 -10.38 2.69 2.36
CA PHE A 72 -10.56 4.11 2.04
C PHE A 72 -9.93 4.93 3.15
N SER A 73 -9.18 5.96 2.76
CA SER A 73 -8.68 6.99 3.67
C SER A 73 -8.85 8.35 3.02
N THR A 74 -9.04 9.37 3.86
CA THR A 74 -9.14 10.77 3.43
C THR A 74 -7.76 11.34 3.11
N TYR A 75 -6.71 10.88 3.82
CA TYR A 75 -5.36 11.40 3.70
C TYR A 75 -4.37 10.32 3.29
N SER A 76 -3.34 10.71 2.54
CA SER A 76 -2.23 9.85 2.14
C SER A 76 -1.28 9.53 3.29
N GLU A 77 -1.28 10.31 4.35
CA GLU A 77 -0.38 10.14 5.49
C GLU A 77 -0.84 9.03 6.45
N ASP A 78 -2.14 8.73 6.50
CA ASP A 78 -2.75 7.73 7.39
C ASP A 78 -2.35 6.28 7.06
N TRP A 79 -1.63 6.06 5.95
CA TRP A 79 -1.26 4.74 5.44
C TRP A 79 0.05 4.20 6.01
N ASN A 80 0.85 5.05 6.69
CA ASN A 80 2.16 4.70 7.26
C ASN A 80 2.12 4.45 8.78
N VAL A 81 0.94 4.23 9.35
CA VAL A 81 0.74 4.00 10.80
C VAL A 81 0.66 2.51 11.11
#